data_AF-A0A7C3LX43-F1
#
_entry.id   AF-A0A7C3LX43-F1
#
_cell.length_a   1.000
_cell.length_b   1.000
_cell.length_c   1.000
_cell.angle_alpha   90.00
_cell.angle_beta   90.00
_cell.angle_gamma   90.00
#
_symmetry.space_group_name_H-M   'P 1'
#
loop_
_entity.id
_entity.type
_entity.pdbx_description
1 polymer ?
#
loop_
_entity_poly.entity_id
_entity_poly.type
_entity_poly.pdbx_seq_one_letter_code
_entity_poly.pdbx_strand_id
1 'polypeptide(L)'
;MATVLPRAHSGRYYVIMGFLGRLLLNLVLLSFSLACLVPFLVVISASLTTEEALGKYGYTLFPKEFSLRAYQMIFTQSNLILRSYGVSALVTVVGSSLSMLIMSLMAYALSRRTFKLRQGIAFYIFFTMLFSGGLVPSYILITQYLHLKDTIWVLILPGLVSGWYVLVLRT
;
A
#
# COMPACT_ATOMS: atom_id res chain seq x y z
N MET A 1 40.00 47.12 -29.14
CA MET A 1 39.80 47.67 -27.79
C MET A 1 39.19 46.56 -26.95
N ALA A 2 39.96 46.05 -25.98
CA ALA A 2 39.70 44.80 -25.28
C ALA A 2 38.64 44.97 -24.17
N THR A 3 37.59 44.14 -24.19
CA THR A 3 36.73 43.90 -23.03
C THR A 3 37.10 42.55 -22.41
N VAL A 4 37.99 42.62 -21.42
CA VAL A 4 38.39 41.49 -20.58
C VAL A 4 37.21 41.14 -19.68
N LEU A 5 36.56 39.99 -19.92
CA LEU A 5 35.61 39.39 -18.97
C LEU A 5 36.40 38.76 -17.81
N PRO A 6 36.11 39.08 -16.53
CA PRO A 6 36.78 38.46 -15.41
C PRO A 6 36.36 37.00 -15.26
N ARG A 7 37.37 36.12 -15.25
CA ARG A 7 37.28 34.67 -15.09
C ARG A 7 36.83 34.26 -13.68
N ALA A 8 35.87 33.34 -13.63
CA ALA A 8 35.85 32.14 -12.79
C ALA A 8 36.31 32.25 -11.32
N HIS A 9 35.50 32.85 -10.44
CA HIS A 9 35.60 32.65 -8.98
C HIS A 9 34.32 32.08 -8.33
N SER A 10 33.25 31.87 -9.12
CA SER A 10 31.95 31.43 -8.61
C SER A 10 31.82 29.90 -8.40
N GLY A 11 32.63 29.09 -9.08
CA GLY A 11 32.48 27.62 -9.08
C GLY A 11 32.66 26.93 -7.73
N ARG A 12 33.53 27.45 -6.84
CA ARG A 12 33.85 26.78 -5.56
C ARG A 12 32.73 26.94 -4.52
N TYR A 13 32.03 28.08 -4.53
CA TYR A 13 30.90 28.33 -3.63
C TYR A 13 29.67 27.50 -4.00
N TYR A 14 29.37 27.34 -5.30
CA TYR A 14 28.29 26.46 -5.75
C TYR A 14 28.54 24.98 -5.42
N VAL A 15 29.80 24.52 -5.48
CA VAL A 15 30.16 23.13 -5.13
C VAL A 15 30.06 22.88 -3.63
N ILE A 16 30.53 23.79 -2.78
CA ILE A 16 30.47 23.65 -1.31
C ILE A 16 29.02 23.79 -0.80
N MET A 17 28.26 24.75 -1.33
CA MET A 17 26.84 24.93 -0.99
C MET A 17 25.99 23.74 -1.48
N GLY A 18 26.34 23.18 -2.64
CA GLY A 18 25.74 21.93 -3.14
C GLY A 18 26.09 20.70 -2.29
N PHE A 19 27.30 20.63 -1.73
CA PHE A 19 27.71 19.54 -0.82
C PHE A 19 26.99 19.62 0.53
N LEU A 20 26.90 20.83 1.12
CA LEU A 20 26.20 21.04 2.38
C LEU A 20 24.70 20.76 2.25
N GLY A 21 24.09 21.17 1.14
CA GLY A 21 22.69 20.85 0.83
C GLY A 21 22.43 19.34 0.72
N ARG A 22 23.33 18.59 0.07
CA ARG A 22 23.23 17.12 -0.01
C ARG A 22 23.38 16.46 1.36
N LEU A 23 24.31 16.92 2.19
CA LEU A 23 24.47 16.41 3.55
C LEU A 23 23.20 16.63 4.39
N LEU A 24 22.62 17.83 4.35
CA LEU A 24 21.40 18.14 5.06
C LEU A 24 20.23 17.25 4.59
N LEU A 25 20.04 17.12 3.26
CA LEU A 25 19.01 16.25 2.69
C LEU A 25 19.21 14.79 3.12
N ASN A 26 20.45 14.28 3.06
CA ASN A 26 20.76 12.91 3.47
C ASN A 26 20.47 12.70 4.97
N LEU A 27 20.79 13.65 5.83
CA LEU A 27 20.50 13.56 7.27
C LEU A 27 18.99 13.54 7.56
N VAL A 28 18.20 14.35 6.85
CA VAL A 28 16.74 14.37 6.97
C VAL A 28 16.13 13.06 6.46
N LEU A 29 16.61 12.55 5.33
CA LEU A 29 16.14 11.26 4.79
C LEU A 29 16.53 10.10 5.72
N LEU A 30 17.74 10.13 6.30
CA LEU A 30 18.20 9.13 7.25
C LEU A 30 17.35 9.13 8.52
N SER A 31 17.06 10.30 9.09
CA SER A 31 16.23 10.39 10.30
C SER A 31 14.80 9.89 10.04
N PHE A 32 14.21 10.21 8.88
CA PHE A 32 12.90 9.72 8.50
C PHE A 32 12.89 8.20 8.27
N SER A 33 13.91 7.68 7.59
CA SER A 33 14.08 6.23 7.42
C SER A 33 14.20 5.50 8.76
N LEU A 34 14.96 6.05 9.71
CA LEU A 34 15.07 5.48 11.05
C LEU A 34 13.75 5.54 11.81
N ALA A 35 13.03 6.65 11.73
CA ALA A 35 11.71 6.80 12.35
C ALA A 35 10.71 5.75 11.82
N CYS A 36 10.77 5.41 10.53
CA CYS A 36 9.96 4.33 9.96
C CYS A 36 10.40 2.93 10.41
N LEU A 37 11.69 2.68 10.63
CA LEU A 37 12.22 1.36 11.03
C LEU A 37 12.05 1.04 12.52
N VAL A 38 12.15 2.05 13.38
CA VAL A 38 12.02 1.92 14.84
C VAL A 38 10.75 1.14 15.27
N PRO A 39 9.53 1.44 14.80
CA PRO A 39 8.35 0.68 15.21
C PRO A 39 8.42 -0.81 14.81
N PHE A 40 9.02 -1.16 13.67
CA PHE A 40 9.21 -2.56 13.29
C PHE A 40 10.18 -3.29 14.23
N LEU A 41 11.27 -2.63 14.63
CA LEU A 41 12.21 -3.19 15.61
C LEU A 41 11.55 -3.41 16.97
N VAL A 42 10.69 -2.48 17.41
CA VAL A 42 9.91 -2.62 18.65
C VAL A 42 8.94 -3.80 18.55
N VAL A 43 8.27 -4.01 17.42
CA VAL A 43 7.37 -5.17 17.21
C VAL A 43 8.15 -6.49 17.29
N ILE A 44 9.33 -6.58 16.69
CA ILE A 44 10.19 -7.78 16.76
C ILE A 44 10.69 -8.02 18.18
N SER A 45 11.11 -6.97 18.88
CA SER A 45 11.53 -7.05 20.28
C SER A 45 10.38 -7.54 21.17
N ALA A 46 9.17 -6.98 20.97
CA ALA A 46 7.98 -7.36 21.72
C ALA A 46 7.54 -8.81 21.43
N SER A 47 7.66 -9.30 20.19
CA SER A 47 7.31 -10.68 19.85
C SER A 47 8.24 -11.73 20.47
N LEU A 48 9.45 -11.32 20.87
CA LEU A 48 10.46 -12.14 21.55
C LEU A 48 10.49 -11.92 23.06
N THR A 49 9.60 -11.09 23.62
CA THR A 49 9.56 -10.77 25.05
C THR A 49 8.40 -11.47 25.74
N THR A 50 8.57 -11.89 26.99
CA THR A 50 7.48 -12.47 27.81
C THR A 50 6.38 -11.43 28.08
N GLU A 51 5.13 -11.88 28.23
CA GLU A 51 3.99 -11.01 28.59
C GLU A 51 4.21 -10.29 29.94
N GLU A 52 4.82 -10.95 30.92
CA GLU A 52 5.15 -10.35 32.23
C GLU A 52 6.14 -9.19 32.11
N ALA A 53 7.23 -9.38 31.35
CA ALA A 53 8.20 -8.31 31.09
C ALA A 53 7.61 -7.17 30.25
N LEU A 54 6.68 -7.45 29.32
CA LEU A 54 5.96 -6.40 28.58
C LEU A 54 5.07 -5.56 29.51
N GLY A 55 4.36 -6.19 30.45
CA GLY A 55 3.53 -5.48 31.42
C GLY A 55 4.33 -4.65 32.42
N LYS A 56 5.56 -5.09 32.76
CA LYS A 56 6.40 -4.43 33.78
C LYS A 56 7.34 -3.36 33.21
N TYR A 57 7.93 -3.58 32.04
CA TYR A 57 8.96 -2.71 31.46
C TYR A 57 8.49 -1.97 30.19
N GLY A 58 7.28 -2.29 29.70
CA GLY A 58 6.73 -1.70 28.49
C GLY A 58 7.44 -2.13 27.20
N TYR A 59 7.06 -1.49 26.10
CA TYR A 59 7.64 -1.73 24.78
C TYR A 59 9.03 -1.12 24.68
N THR A 60 10.05 -1.98 24.60
CA THR A 60 11.45 -1.58 24.55
C THR A 60 12.09 -2.06 23.25
N LEU A 61 13.09 -1.32 22.76
CA LEU A 61 13.82 -1.66 21.53
C LEU A 61 14.60 -2.98 21.61
N PHE A 62 15.01 -3.36 22.82
CA PHE A 62 15.73 -4.61 23.07
C PHE A 62 14.98 -5.46 24.10
N PRO A 63 14.79 -6.75 23.85
CA PRO A 63 14.03 -7.62 24.74
C PRO A 63 14.76 -7.74 26.07
N LYS A 64 14.04 -7.50 27.18
CA LYS A 64 14.57 -7.65 28.53
C LYS A 64 14.62 -9.12 28.96
N GLU A 65 13.59 -9.87 28.58
CA GLU A 65 13.47 -11.30 28.87
C GLU A 65 13.10 -12.03 27.59
N PHE A 66 14.01 -12.86 27.09
CA PHE A 66 13.82 -13.58 25.83
C PHE A 66 12.86 -14.77 26.01
N SER A 67 11.80 -14.82 25.21
CA SER A 67 10.83 -15.92 25.21
C SER A 67 10.25 -16.18 23.82
N LEU A 68 10.12 -17.47 23.49
CA LEU A 68 9.51 -17.96 22.25
C LEU A 68 8.08 -18.48 22.46
N ARG A 69 7.49 -18.24 23.64
CA ARG A 69 6.17 -18.76 24.00
C ARG A 69 5.06 -18.26 23.07
N ALA A 70 5.12 -16.99 22.64
CA ALA A 70 4.19 -16.43 21.67
C ALA A 70 4.18 -17.21 20.33
N TYR A 71 5.37 -17.59 19.85
CA TYR A 71 5.49 -18.40 18.64
C TYR A 71 4.98 -19.83 18.84
N GLN A 72 5.25 -20.45 19.99
CA GLN A 72 4.70 -21.76 20.31
C GLN A 72 3.16 -21.76 20.31
N MET A 73 2.52 -20.73 20.85
CA MET A 73 1.06 -20.59 20.82
C MET A 73 0.50 -20.52 19.39
N ILE A 74 1.20 -19.82 18.49
CA ILE A 74 0.86 -19.77 17.05
C ILE A 74 0.94 -21.17 16.44
N PHE A 75 1.98 -21.95 16.73
CA PHE A 75 2.11 -23.31 16.22
C PHE A 75 1.05 -24.28 16.76
N THR A 76 0.58 -24.09 18.00
CA THR A 76 -0.55 -24.87 18.55
C THR A 76 -1.84 -24.65 17.77
N GLN A 77 -2.07 -23.45 17.23
CA GLN A 77 -3.21 -23.12 16.37
C GLN A 77 -2.87 -23.16 14.86
N SER A 78 -1.80 -23.87 14.49
CA SER A 78 -1.24 -23.90 13.13
C SER A 78 -2.27 -24.12 12.03
N ASN A 79 -3.25 -25.03 12.21
CA ASN A 79 -4.26 -25.31 11.19
C ASN A 79 -5.13 -24.08 10.86
N LEU A 80 -5.60 -23.35 11.88
CA LEU A 80 -6.43 -22.16 11.70
C LEU A 80 -5.64 -21.02 11.04
N ILE A 81 -4.37 -20.87 11.43
CA ILE A 81 -3.47 -19.86 10.90
C ILE A 81 -3.13 -20.16 9.44
N LEU A 82 -2.75 -21.40 9.11
CA LEU A 82 -2.48 -21.85 7.75
C LEU A 82 -3.69 -21.65 6.83
N ARG A 83 -4.90 -22.00 7.30
CA ARG A 83 -6.13 -21.78 6.53
C ARG A 83 -6.38 -20.30 6.29
N SER A 84 -6.24 -19.45 7.31
CA SER A 84 -6.44 -18.01 7.19
C SER A 84 -5.44 -17.37 6.20
N TYR A 85 -4.15 -17.72 6.33
CA TYR A 85 -3.12 -17.28 5.38
C TYR A 85 -3.38 -17.81 3.97
N GLY A 86 -3.85 -19.05 3.83
CA GLY A 86 -4.22 -19.64 2.54
C GLY A 86 -5.35 -18.87 1.85
N VAL A 87 -6.40 -18.49 2.60
CA VAL A 87 -7.48 -17.65 2.07
C VAL A 87 -6.97 -16.27 1.69
N SER A 88 -6.17 -15.60 2.54
CA SER A 88 -5.60 -14.29 2.21
C SER A 88 -4.73 -14.34 0.95
N ALA A 89 -3.83 -15.31 0.85
CA ALA A 89 -2.98 -15.49 -0.32
C ALA A 89 -3.81 -15.77 -1.59
N LEU A 90 -4.82 -16.64 -1.50
CA LEU A 90 -5.73 -16.92 -2.61
C LEU A 90 -6.47 -15.66 -3.06
N VAL A 91 -7.05 -14.91 -2.13
CA VAL A 91 -7.79 -13.68 -2.43
C VAL A 91 -6.87 -12.64 -3.06
N THR A 92 -5.65 -12.46 -2.57
CA THR A 92 -4.70 -11.52 -3.16
C THR A 92 -4.29 -11.95 -4.56
N VAL A 93 -3.86 -13.20 -4.76
CA VAL A 93 -3.39 -13.67 -6.07
C VAL A 93 -4.54 -13.68 -7.09
N VAL A 94 -5.62 -14.39 -6.78
CA VAL A 94 -6.77 -14.52 -7.69
C VAL A 94 -7.46 -13.18 -7.88
N GLY A 95 -7.69 -12.43 -6.80
CA GLY A 95 -8.36 -11.14 -6.85
C GLY A 95 -7.57 -10.10 -7.64
N SER A 96 -6.26 -9.96 -7.40
CA SER A 96 -5.43 -9.03 -8.15
C SER A 96 -5.28 -9.45 -9.62
N SER A 97 -5.08 -10.74 -9.93
CA SER A 97 -5.00 -11.21 -11.32
C SER A 97 -6.30 -10.97 -12.08
N LEU A 98 -7.45 -11.29 -11.48
CA LEU A 98 -8.76 -11.11 -12.11
C LEU A 98 -9.11 -9.63 -12.25
N SER A 99 -8.83 -8.82 -11.22
CA SER A 99 -9.02 -7.37 -11.25
C SER A 99 -8.19 -6.74 -12.36
N MET A 100 -6.90 -7.06 -12.45
CA MET A 100 -6.02 -6.53 -13.49
C MET A 100 -6.47 -6.95 -14.90
N LEU A 101 -6.90 -8.20 -15.08
CA LEU A 101 -7.45 -8.68 -16.35
C LEU A 101 -8.70 -7.89 -16.76
N ILE A 102 -9.68 -7.74 -15.87
CA ILE A 102 -10.94 -7.04 -16.20
C ILE A 102 -10.68 -5.55 -16.46
N MET A 103 -9.91 -4.90 -15.59
CA MET A 103 -9.59 -3.47 -15.74
C MET A 103 -8.79 -3.20 -17.02
N SER A 104 -7.82 -4.06 -17.37
CA SER A 104 -7.04 -3.90 -18.61
C SER A 104 -7.89 -4.07 -19.87
N LEU A 105 -8.80 -5.06 -19.90
CA LEU A 105 -9.72 -5.26 -21.01
C LEU A 105 -10.64 -4.05 -21.20
N MET A 106 -11.18 -3.52 -20.10
CA MET A 106 -12.06 -2.35 -20.11
C MET A 106 -11.31 -1.09 -20.55
N ALA A 107 -10.12 -0.85 -20.00
CA ALA A 107 -9.27 0.28 -20.37
C ALA A 107 -8.82 0.20 -21.82
N TYR A 108 -8.54 -0.99 -22.34
CA TYR A 108 -8.15 -1.21 -23.73
C TYR A 108 -9.24 -0.84 -24.73
N ALA A 109 -10.49 -1.23 -24.46
CA ALA A 109 -11.62 -0.80 -25.29
C ALA A 109 -11.78 0.73 -25.28
N LEU A 110 -11.49 1.36 -24.15
CA LEU A 110 -11.65 2.80 -23.92
C LEU A 110 -10.50 3.65 -24.49
N SER A 111 -9.30 3.09 -24.64
CA SER A 111 -8.13 3.76 -25.22
C SER A 111 -8.25 3.91 -26.74
N ARG A 112 -9.00 3.02 -27.40
CA ARG A 112 -9.24 3.06 -28.85
C ARG A 112 -10.05 4.30 -29.25
N ARG A 113 -9.45 5.18 -30.07
CA ARG A 113 -10.12 6.40 -30.59
C ARG A 113 -11.33 6.11 -31.49
N THR A 114 -11.38 4.93 -32.12
CA THR A 114 -12.49 4.48 -32.97
C THR A 114 -13.74 4.06 -32.18
N PHE A 115 -13.61 3.83 -30.87
CA PHE A 115 -14.75 3.44 -30.04
C PHE A 115 -15.64 4.64 -29.74
N LYS A 116 -16.81 4.70 -30.40
CA LYS A 116 -17.75 5.84 -30.34
C LYS A 116 -18.18 6.20 -28.91
N LEU A 117 -18.40 5.20 -28.06
CA LEU A 117 -18.89 5.37 -26.68
C LEU A 117 -17.80 5.67 -25.65
N ARG A 118 -16.54 5.90 -26.08
CA ARG A 118 -15.41 6.00 -25.14
C ARG A 118 -15.54 7.14 -24.13
N GLN A 119 -16.12 8.27 -24.54
CA GLN A 119 -16.30 9.42 -23.64
C GLN A 119 -17.46 9.17 -22.66
N GLY A 120 -18.57 8.58 -23.12
CA GLY A 120 -19.71 8.26 -22.27
C GLY A 120 -19.38 7.23 -21.19
N ILE A 121 -18.71 6.13 -21.55
CA ILE A 121 -18.29 5.11 -20.57
C ILE A 121 -17.25 5.67 -19.60
N ALA A 122 -16.26 6.44 -20.09
CA ALA A 122 -15.28 7.07 -19.21
C ALA A 122 -15.94 8.02 -18.20
N PHE A 123 -16.94 8.80 -18.65
CA PHE A 123 -17.71 9.68 -17.77
C PHE A 123 -18.53 8.89 -16.75
N TYR A 124 -19.18 7.79 -17.16
CA TYR A 124 -19.93 6.93 -16.24
C TYR A 124 -19.03 6.33 -15.15
N ILE A 125 -17.87 5.79 -15.53
CA ILE A 125 -16.88 5.27 -14.56
C ILE A 125 -16.44 6.36 -13.59
N PHE A 126 -16.09 7.54 -14.12
CA PHE A 126 -15.71 8.69 -13.30
C PHE A 126 -16.84 9.12 -12.34
N PHE A 127 -18.08 9.11 -12.81
CA PHE A 127 -19.25 9.43 -11.99
C PHE A 127 -19.42 8.44 -10.83
N THR A 128 -19.32 7.13 -11.07
CA THR A 128 -19.42 6.10 -10.01
C THR A 128 -18.27 6.16 -9.00
N MET A 129 -17.12 6.73 -9.38
CA MET A 129 -16.02 6.98 -8.45
C MET A 129 -16.31 8.20 -7.55
N LEU A 130 -16.97 9.24 -8.09
CA LEU A 130 -17.33 10.45 -7.34
C LEU A 130 -18.53 10.21 -6.42
N PHE A 131 -19.49 9.41 -6.86
CA PHE A 131 -20.73 9.11 -6.16
C PHE A 131 -20.80 7.63 -5.79
N SER A 132 -20.84 7.33 -4.49
CA SER A 132 -21.00 5.98 -3.96
C SER A 132 -22.16 5.93 -2.96
N GLY A 133 -22.87 4.80 -2.92
CA GLY A 133 -23.98 4.56 -1.99
C GLY A 133 -23.54 4.43 -0.52
N GLY A 134 -22.23 4.33 -0.25
CA GLY A 134 -21.71 4.16 1.11
C GLY A 134 -21.88 2.73 1.64
N LEU A 135 -21.52 2.53 2.92
CA LEU A 135 -21.41 1.18 3.51
C LEU A 135 -22.76 0.46 3.65
N VAL A 136 -23.82 1.15 4.10
CA VAL A 136 -25.11 0.50 4.38
C VAL A 136 -25.77 -0.04 3.10
N PRO A 137 -25.96 0.76 2.02
CA PRO A 137 -26.53 0.25 0.78
C PRO A 137 -25.65 -0.83 0.12
N SER A 138 -24.33 -0.69 0.17
CA SER A 138 -23.41 -1.70 -0.37
C SER A 138 -23.50 -3.02 0.39
N TYR A 139 -23.64 -2.98 1.71
CA TYR A 139 -23.82 -4.18 2.53
C TYR A 139 -25.16 -4.88 2.23
N ILE A 140 -26.25 -4.11 2.11
CA ILE A 140 -27.56 -4.67 1.75
C ILE A 140 -27.48 -5.29 0.34
N LEU A 141 -26.87 -4.62 -0.63
CA LEU A 141 -26.64 -5.15 -1.98
C LEU A 141 -25.94 -6.52 -1.92
N ILE A 142 -24.81 -6.59 -1.22
CA ILE A 142 -24.01 -7.82 -1.12
C ILE A 142 -24.75 -8.95 -0.40
N THR A 143 -25.44 -8.65 0.70
CA THR A 143 -26.02 -9.69 1.56
C THR A 143 -27.43 -10.11 1.17
N GLN A 144 -28.28 -9.16 0.78
CA GLN A 144 -29.69 -9.39 0.48
C GLN A 144 -29.95 -9.67 -0.99
N TYR A 145 -29.20 -9.04 -1.91
CA TYR A 145 -29.45 -9.19 -3.34
C TYR A 145 -28.48 -10.17 -4.02
N LEU A 146 -27.19 -10.07 -3.71
CA LEU A 146 -26.19 -11.00 -4.25
C LEU A 146 -26.03 -12.29 -3.42
N HIS A 147 -26.55 -12.31 -2.19
CA HIS A 147 -26.45 -13.46 -1.27
C HIS A 147 -25.02 -13.97 -1.02
N LEU A 148 -24.03 -13.08 -1.08
CA LEU A 148 -22.59 -13.43 -0.97
C LEU A 148 -22.08 -13.45 0.47
N LYS A 149 -22.97 -13.48 1.47
CA LYS A 149 -22.59 -13.47 2.88
C LYS A 149 -21.73 -14.69 3.22
N ASP A 150 -20.65 -14.49 3.98
CA ASP A 150 -19.73 -15.53 4.46
C ASP A 150 -19.06 -16.36 3.35
N THR A 151 -18.90 -15.79 2.15
CA THR A 151 -18.22 -16.44 1.01
C THR A 151 -16.92 -15.73 0.65
N ILE A 152 -15.95 -16.46 0.07
CA ILE A 152 -14.68 -15.89 -0.41
C ILE A 152 -14.93 -14.85 -1.53
N TRP A 153 -15.98 -15.03 -2.32
CA TRP A 153 -16.35 -14.14 -3.41
C TRP A 153 -16.67 -12.72 -2.96
N VAL A 154 -17.12 -12.54 -1.71
CA VAL A 154 -17.37 -11.20 -1.15
C VAL A 154 -16.09 -10.37 -1.03
N LEU A 155 -14.92 -11.02 -0.92
CA LEU A 155 -13.62 -10.36 -0.81
C LEU A 155 -13.06 -9.98 -2.19
N ILE A 156 -13.52 -10.64 -3.25
CA ILE A 156 -13.00 -10.46 -4.60
C ILE A 156 -13.93 -9.55 -5.42
N LEU A 157 -15.20 -9.92 -5.55
CA LEU A 157 -16.13 -9.31 -6.51
C LEU A 157 -16.30 -7.79 -6.36
N PRO A 158 -16.52 -7.24 -5.14
CA PRO A 158 -16.70 -5.80 -4.98
C PRO A 158 -15.43 -4.99 -5.30
N GLY A 159 -14.25 -5.60 -5.14
CA GLY A 159 -12.96 -4.97 -5.37
C GLY A 159 -12.41 -5.16 -6.79
N LEU A 160 -13.11 -5.84 -7.69
CA LEU A 160 -12.58 -6.20 -9.01
C LEU A 160 -12.28 -4.99 -9.90
N VAL A 161 -13.08 -3.93 -9.81
CA VAL A 161 -12.95 -2.77 -10.69
C VAL A 161 -12.83 -1.50 -9.84
N SER A 162 -11.69 -0.84 -9.97
CA SER A 162 -11.49 0.52 -9.48
C SER A 162 -11.56 1.49 -10.65
N GLY A 163 -12.52 2.43 -10.60
CA GLY A 163 -12.68 3.43 -11.66
C GLY A 163 -11.41 4.27 -11.89
N TRP A 164 -10.68 4.58 -10.81
CA TRP A 164 -9.39 5.25 -10.89
C TRP A 164 -8.37 4.47 -11.73
N TYR A 165 -8.17 3.19 -11.44
CA TYR A 165 -7.19 2.36 -12.15
C TYR A 165 -7.57 2.16 -13.62
N VAL A 166 -8.85 2.00 -13.95
CA VAL A 166 -9.29 1.91 -15.35
C VAL A 166 -8.99 3.19 -16.13
N LEU A 167 -9.21 4.36 -15.53
CA LEU A 167 -8.92 5.64 -16.16
C LEU A 167 -7.41 5.87 -16.34
N VAL A 168 -6.58 5.45 -15.37
CA VAL A 168 -5.11 5.49 -15.48
C VAL A 168 -4.60 4.51 -16.55
N LEU A 169 -5.16 3.30 -16.65
CA LEU A 169 -4.77 2.31 -17.66
C LEU A 169 -5.15 2.72 -19.09
N ARG A 170 -6.14 3.60 -19.25
CA ARG A 170 -6.60 4.11 -20.54
C ARG A 170 -5.64 5.16 -21.12
N THR A 171 -5.09 6.03 -20.27
CA THR A 171 -4.26 7.18 -20.67
C THR A 171 -2.95 6.74 -21.28
#